data_AF-A0A7C1U3V6-F1
#
_entry.id   AF-A0A7C1U3V6-F1
#
_cell.length_a   1.000
_cell.length_b   1.000
_cell.length_c   1.000
_cell.angle_alpha   90.00
_cell.angle_beta   90.00
_cell.angle_gamma   90.00
#
_symmetry.space_group_name_H-M   'P 1'
#
loop_
_entity.id
_entity.type
_entity.pdbx_description
1 polymer ?
#
loop_
_entity_poly.entity_id
_entity_poly.type
_entity_poly.pdbx_seq_one_letter_code
_entity_poly.pdbx_strand_id
1 'polypeptide(L)'
;ILPQEFIIDSQEGIKEPVGMSGVRLEAKVHLVTGAVSAAQNIIKCVRRCGLEVDDIILEQLASSYAVLTEDEKELGVALVDIGGGTTDIAVFTEGSIRHTAVIPIAGDQVTNDIAVALRTPTQHAEEIKIKYACALTQLASPEETIEVPSVGDRPPRRLARHTLAEVVEPRYEELMTLIQTELRRSGFEDLVAAGIVLTGGSSKMEGLVELAEEIFHMPVRLGTPQYVSGLSDVVRNPIYATGVGLLLFGNQNRSQRTLDPNFGRGFRGVWDRMKSWFQGNF
;
A
#
# COMPACT_ATOMS: atom_id res chain seq x y z
N ILE A 1 1.95 1.07 -17.62
CA ILE A 1 2.24 -0.25 -18.22
C ILE A 1 3.48 -0.78 -17.51
N LEU A 2 3.38 -1.94 -16.89
CA LEU A 2 4.48 -2.56 -16.16
C LEU A 2 4.76 -3.93 -16.82
N PRO A 3 5.96 -4.17 -17.38
CA PRO A 3 6.29 -5.46 -17.96
C PRO A 3 6.24 -6.58 -16.92
N GLN A 4 5.73 -7.75 -17.31
CA GLN A 4 5.74 -8.95 -16.48
C GLN A 4 6.67 -10.00 -17.07
N GLU A 5 6.62 -10.17 -18.38
CA GLU A 5 7.35 -11.22 -19.10
C GLU A 5 7.47 -10.82 -20.57
N PHE A 6 8.59 -11.18 -21.19
CA PHE A 6 8.79 -11.11 -22.63
C PHE A 6 8.86 -12.52 -23.23
N ILE A 7 8.48 -12.63 -24.49
CA ILE A 7 8.49 -13.89 -25.24
C ILE A 7 9.19 -13.64 -26.58
N ILE A 8 10.22 -14.44 -26.89
CA ILE A 8 10.94 -14.38 -28.17
C ILE A 8 10.80 -15.71 -28.89
N ASP A 9 10.20 -15.71 -30.08
CA ASP A 9 10.03 -16.91 -30.92
C ASP A 9 9.45 -18.13 -30.15
N SER A 10 8.45 -17.89 -29.30
CA SER A 10 7.79 -18.86 -28.38
C SER A 10 8.58 -19.25 -27.12
N GLN A 11 9.73 -18.65 -26.86
CA GLN A 11 10.46 -18.83 -25.59
C GLN A 11 9.91 -17.88 -24.53
N GLU A 12 9.23 -18.45 -23.54
CA GLU A 12 8.70 -17.77 -22.35
C GLU A 12 9.77 -17.59 -21.25
N GLY A 13 9.45 -16.79 -20.23
CA GLY A 13 10.27 -16.56 -19.04
C GLY A 13 11.34 -15.47 -19.18
N ILE A 14 11.34 -14.69 -20.27
CA ILE A 14 12.38 -13.69 -20.52
C ILE A 14 12.05 -12.41 -19.74
N LYS A 15 12.89 -12.02 -18.78
CA LYS A 15 12.74 -10.75 -18.03
C LYS A 15 13.36 -9.55 -18.77
N GLU A 16 14.53 -9.74 -19.37
CA GLU A 16 15.26 -8.70 -20.11
C GLU A 16 15.56 -9.16 -21.54
N PRO A 17 14.82 -8.66 -22.56
CA PRO A 17 15.00 -9.11 -23.95
C PRO A 17 16.14 -8.36 -24.68
N VAL A 18 16.77 -7.38 -24.02
CA VAL A 18 17.79 -6.53 -24.65
C VAL A 18 19.03 -7.37 -25.00
N GLY A 19 19.43 -7.34 -26.26
CA GLY A 19 20.57 -8.12 -26.79
C GLY A 19 20.19 -9.51 -27.33
N MET A 20 18.93 -9.92 -27.20
CA MET A 20 18.44 -11.16 -27.80
C MET A 20 17.99 -10.95 -29.25
N SER A 21 18.15 -11.98 -30.09
CA SER A 21 17.70 -11.98 -31.49
C SER A 21 16.46 -12.85 -31.65
N GLY A 22 15.50 -12.40 -32.45
CA GLY A 22 14.32 -13.19 -32.79
C GLY A 22 13.48 -12.52 -33.87
N VAL A 23 12.51 -13.26 -34.40
CA VAL A 23 11.59 -12.79 -35.45
C VAL A 23 10.36 -12.13 -34.84
N ARG A 24 9.87 -12.64 -33.71
CA ARG A 24 8.71 -12.11 -32.99
C ARG A 24 9.04 -11.88 -31.52
N LEU A 25 8.73 -10.67 -31.06
CA LEU A 25 8.79 -10.27 -29.65
C LEU A 25 7.36 -10.00 -29.15
N GLU A 26 6.99 -10.63 -28.04
CA GLU A 26 5.74 -10.39 -27.33
C GLU A 26 6.04 -9.95 -25.90
N ALA A 27 5.10 -9.21 -25.29
CA ALA A 27 5.22 -8.77 -23.91
C ALA A 27 3.90 -8.99 -23.19
N LYS A 28 3.94 -9.70 -22.06
CA LYS A 28 2.86 -9.71 -21.07
C LYS A 28 3.09 -8.53 -20.13
N VAL A 29 2.05 -7.74 -19.89
CA VAL A 29 2.15 -6.50 -19.13
C VAL A 29 0.99 -6.36 -18.15
N HIS A 30 1.29 -5.80 -16.97
CA HIS A 30 0.28 -5.29 -16.05
C HIS A 30 -0.12 -3.87 -16.47
N LEU A 31 -1.36 -3.70 -16.90
CA LEU A 31 -1.89 -2.41 -17.32
C LEU A 31 -2.67 -1.76 -16.17
N VAL A 32 -2.14 -0.63 -15.69
CA VAL A 32 -2.82 0.22 -14.71
C VAL A 32 -3.42 1.42 -15.43
N THR A 33 -4.72 1.63 -15.27
CA THR A 33 -5.46 2.77 -15.83
C THR A 33 -6.10 3.58 -14.72
N GLY A 34 -6.26 4.89 -14.92
CA GLY A 34 -6.89 5.77 -13.94
C GLY A 34 -7.56 6.97 -14.58
N ALA A 35 -8.41 7.64 -13.83
CA ALA A 35 -9.08 8.84 -14.28
C ALA A 35 -8.06 9.97 -14.51
N VAL A 36 -8.01 10.48 -15.75
CA VAL A 36 -7.13 11.60 -16.14
C VAL A 36 -7.37 12.82 -15.23
N SER A 37 -8.62 13.08 -14.87
CA SER A 37 -9.00 14.18 -13.97
C SER A 37 -8.38 14.04 -12.57
N ALA A 38 -8.34 12.83 -12.02
CA ALA A 38 -7.74 12.57 -10.71
C ALA A 38 -6.23 12.88 -10.73
N ALA A 39 -5.50 12.37 -11.72
CA ALA A 39 -4.08 12.66 -11.89
C ALA A 39 -3.82 14.18 -12.07
N GLN A 40 -4.63 14.86 -12.87
CA GLN A 40 -4.51 16.30 -13.07
C GLN A 40 -4.77 17.11 -11.80
N ASN A 41 -5.70 16.67 -10.94
CA ASN A 41 -5.98 17.35 -9.67
C ASN A 41 -4.78 17.28 -8.72
N ILE A 42 -4.11 16.12 -8.64
CA ILE A 42 -2.88 15.94 -7.85
C ILE A 42 -1.78 16.86 -8.39
N ILE A 43 -1.52 16.85 -9.70
CA ILE A 43 -0.48 17.71 -10.33
C ILE A 43 -0.76 19.19 -10.05
N LYS A 44 -2.01 19.63 -10.20
CA LYS A 44 -2.39 21.03 -9.94
C LYS A 44 -2.19 21.41 -8.47
N CYS A 45 -2.47 20.50 -7.54
CA CYS A 45 -2.25 20.73 -6.11
C CYS A 45 -0.76 20.99 -5.81
N VAL A 46 0.13 20.11 -6.30
CA VAL A 46 1.58 20.26 -6.13
C VAL A 46 2.09 21.58 -6.73
N ARG A 47 1.61 21.94 -7.92
CA ARG A 47 1.99 23.20 -8.59
C ARG A 47 1.56 24.45 -7.86
N ARG A 48 0.42 24.42 -7.15
CA ARG A 48 -0.01 25.56 -6.32
C ARG A 48 0.95 25.84 -5.16
N CYS A 49 1.77 24.86 -4.80
CA CYS A 49 2.86 25.01 -3.83
C CYS A 49 4.18 25.50 -4.46
N GLY A 50 4.21 25.84 -5.75
CA GLY A 50 5.42 26.28 -6.46
C GLY A 50 6.39 25.16 -6.82
N LEU A 51 5.92 23.91 -6.84
CA LEU A 51 6.69 22.71 -7.17
C LEU A 51 6.28 22.15 -8.54
N GLU A 52 7.18 21.43 -9.20
CA GLU A 52 6.86 20.67 -10.43
C GLU A 52 6.79 19.17 -10.16
N VAL A 53 5.99 18.46 -10.97
CA VAL A 53 5.84 17.00 -10.91
C VAL A 53 6.63 16.37 -12.04
N ASP A 54 7.65 15.59 -11.70
CA ASP A 54 8.52 14.91 -12.68
C ASP A 54 7.89 13.65 -13.28
N ASP A 55 7.15 12.89 -12.47
CA ASP A 55 6.43 11.70 -12.90
C ASP A 55 5.33 11.30 -11.89
N ILE A 56 4.47 10.36 -12.29
CA ILE A 56 3.45 9.74 -11.44
C ILE A 56 3.64 8.23 -11.46
N ILE A 57 3.51 7.61 -10.29
CA ILE A 57 3.59 6.16 -10.10
C ILE A 57 2.40 5.67 -9.27
N LEU A 58 2.06 4.40 -9.43
CA LEU A 58 1.09 3.71 -8.59
C LEU A 58 1.60 3.58 -7.15
N GLU A 59 0.76 3.90 -6.16
CA GLU A 59 1.10 3.90 -4.74
C GLU A 59 1.68 2.57 -4.25
N GLN A 60 1.02 1.45 -4.54
CA GLN A 60 1.48 0.11 -4.16
C GLN A 60 2.87 -0.21 -4.70
N LEU A 61 3.18 0.26 -5.92
CA LEU A 61 4.49 0.05 -6.54
C LEU A 61 5.55 0.93 -5.88
N ALA A 62 5.20 2.16 -5.50
CA ALA A 62 6.10 3.00 -4.71
C ALA A 62 6.39 2.34 -3.35
N SER A 63 5.35 1.98 -2.58
CA SER A 63 5.51 1.32 -1.28
C SER A 63 6.35 0.04 -1.40
N SER A 64 6.19 -0.76 -2.46
CA SER A 64 6.94 -2.00 -2.65
C SER A 64 8.45 -1.80 -2.79
N TYR A 65 8.90 -0.70 -3.39
CA TYR A 65 10.34 -0.38 -3.47
C TYR A 65 10.97 -0.12 -2.10
N ALA A 66 10.17 0.34 -1.13
CA ALA A 66 10.66 0.62 0.21
C ALA A 66 10.61 -0.60 1.12
N VAL A 67 9.63 -1.49 0.99
CA VAL A 67 9.33 -2.48 2.04
C VAL A 67 9.51 -3.95 1.65
N LEU A 68 9.57 -4.27 0.36
CA LEU A 68 9.75 -5.64 -0.13
C LEU A 68 11.21 -5.90 -0.53
N THR A 69 11.67 -7.12 -0.27
CA THR A 69 12.94 -7.61 -0.83
C THR A 69 12.72 -8.21 -2.23
N GLU A 70 13.80 -8.36 -2.99
CA GLU A 70 13.73 -9.04 -4.29
C GLU A 70 13.41 -10.53 -4.15
N ASP A 71 13.90 -11.19 -3.08
CA ASP A 71 13.60 -12.60 -2.79
C ASP A 71 12.09 -12.82 -2.54
N GLU A 72 11.44 -11.91 -1.81
CA GLU A 72 9.99 -11.96 -1.59
C GLU A 72 9.21 -11.81 -2.90
N LYS A 73 9.62 -10.88 -3.77
CA LYS A 73 8.99 -10.69 -5.08
C LYS A 73 9.18 -11.89 -6.00
N GLU A 74 10.33 -12.57 -5.90
CA GLU A 74 10.62 -13.76 -6.70
C GLU A 74 9.78 -14.96 -6.23
N LEU A 75 9.78 -15.23 -4.92
CA LEU A 75 9.04 -16.34 -4.31
C LEU A 75 7.53 -16.17 -4.38
N GLY A 76 7.04 -14.93 -4.31
CA GLY A 76 5.62 -14.62 -4.31
C GLY A 76 5.19 -13.92 -3.02
N VAL A 77 4.74 -12.68 -3.09
CA VAL A 77 4.35 -11.89 -1.91
C VAL A 77 3.17 -10.97 -2.21
N ALA A 78 2.26 -10.82 -1.24
CA ALA A 78 1.26 -9.75 -1.27
C ALA A 78 1.71 -8.59 -0.38
N LEU A 79 1.86 -7.41 -0.97
CA LEU A 79 1.95 -6.15 -0.24
C LEU A 79 0.53 -5.63 0.02
N VAL A 80 0.25 -5.29 1.27
CA VAL A 80 -1.02 -4.68 1.70
C VAL A 80 -0.71 -3.39 2.43
N ASP A 81 -1.01 -2.25 1.80
CA ASP A 81 -0.85 -0.91 2.37
C ASP A 81 -2.18 -0.44 2.98
N ILE A 82 -2.24 -0.33 4.31
CA ILE A 82 -3.47 0.02 5.04
C ILE A 82 -3.39 1.49 5.46
N GLY A 83 -4.04 2.35 4.67
CA GLY A 83 -4.10 3.79 4.89
C GLY A 83 -5.19 4.23 5.87
N GLY A 84 -5.64 5.47 5.72
CA GLY A 84 -6.83 5.99 6.41
C GLY A 84 -8.11 5.56 5.73
N GLY A 85 -8.24 5.85 4.42
CA GLY A 85 -9.46 5.59 3.66
C GLY A 85 -9.45 4.35 2.77
N THR A 86 -8.27 3.84 2.40
CA THR A 86 -8.13 2.71 1.47
C THR A 86 -7.11 1.70 1.97
N THR A 87 -7.34 0.46 1.59
CA THR A 87 -6.37 -0.63 1.68
C THR A 87 -6.00 -1.06 0.27
N ASP A 88 -4.71 -0.97 -0.02
CA ASP A 88 -4.15 -1.06 -1.35
C ASP A 88 -3.29 -2.34 -1.44
N ILE A 89 -3.64 -3.23 -2.38
CA ILE A 89 -3.03 -4.56 -2.51
C ILE A 89 -2.20 -4.61 -3.80
N ALA A 90 -0.98 -5.15 -3.71
CA ALA A 90 -0.20 -5.56 -4.88
C ALA A 90 0.41 -6.94 -4.67
N VAL A 91 0.27 -7.83 -5.65
CA VAL A 91 0.88 -9.15 -5.64
C VAL A 91 2.06 -9.18 -6.59
N PHE A 92 3.17 -9.72 -6.13
CA PHE A 92 4.38 -9.96 -6.93
C PHE A 92 4.67 -11.45 -6.99
N THR A 93 5.02 -11.98 -8.16
CA THR A 93 5.56 -13.33 -8.34
C THR A 93 6.57 -13.35 -9.49
N GLU A 94 7.62 -14.17 -9.37
CA GLU A 94 8.71 -14.22 -10.36
C GLU A 94 9.34 -12.83 -10.61
N GLY A 95 9.39 -12.00 -9.55
CA GLY A 95 10.01 -10.68 -9.57
C GLY A 95 9.14 -9.58 -10.20
N SER A 96 7.94 -9.93 -10.68
CA SER A 96 7.05 -9.01 -11.40
C SER A 96 5.70 -8.86 -10.71
N ILE A 97 5.11 -7.67 -10.83
CA ILE A 97 3.75 -7.41 -10.33
C ILE A 97 2.72 -8.18 -11.17
N ARG A 98 1.84 -8.92 -10.51
CA ARG A 98 0.80 -9.74 -11.16
C ARG A 98 -0.61 -9.21 -10.97
N HIS A 99 -0.87 -8.63 -9.82
CA HIS A 99 -2.20 -8.14 -9.46
C HIS A 99 -2.11 -6.85 -8.65
N THR A 100 -3.12 -6.01 -8.80
CA THR A 100 -3.33 -4.81 -7.98
C THR A 100 -4.81 -4.65 -7.69
N ALA A 101 -5.16 -4.35 -6.44
CA ALA A 101 -6.54 -4.10 -6.03
C ALA A 101 -6.61 -3.01 -4.96
N VAL A 102 -7.79 -2.43 -4.79
CA VAL A 102 -8.08 -1.42 -3.77
C VAL A 102 -9.38 -1.78 -3.08
N ILE A 103 -9.36 -1.82 -1.75
CA ILE A 103 -10.53 -1.98 -0.89
C ILE A 103 -10.81 -0.61 -0.25
N PRO A 104 -12.02 -0.04 -0.40
CA PRO A 104 -12.36 1.30 0.12
C PRO A 104 -12.66 1.28 1.64
N ILE A 105 -11.86 0.54 2.41
CA ILE A 105 -11.96 0.36 3.86
C ILE A 105 -10.53 0.32 4.42
N ALA A 106 -10.29 1.08 5.48
CA ALA A 106 -9.03 1.08 6.23
C ALA A 106 -9.23 1.68 7.64
N GLY A 107 -8.29 2.51 8.10
CA GLY A 107 -8.26 3.03 9.48
C GLY A 107 -9.41 3.95 9.87
N ASP A 108 -10.03 4.65 8.92
CA ASP A 108 -11.11 5.60 9.19
C ASP A 108 -12.38 4.89 9.68
N GLN A 109 -12.65 3.68 9.17
CA GLN A 109 -13.77 2.85 9.62
C GLN A 109 -13.58 2.40 11.07
N VAL A 110 -12.35 2.04 11.45
CA VAL A 110 -12.02 1.71 12.86
C VAL A 110 -12.30 2.92 13.76
N THR A 111 -11.87 4.11 13.35
CA THR A 111 -12.10 5.34 14.11
C THR A 111 -13.59 5.65 14.26
N ASN A 112 -14.36 5.45 13.20
CA ASN A 112 -15.81 5.62 13.23
C ASN A 112 -16.49 4.62 14.17
N ASP A 113 -16.10 3.35 14.14
CA ASP A 113 -16.66 2.33 15.04
C ASP A 113 -16.38 2.64 16.50
N ILE A 114 -15.15 3.07 16.82
CA ILE A 114 -14.77 3.53 18.16
C ILE A 114 -15.63 4.74 18.58
N ALA A 115 -15.77 5.73 17.70
CA ALA A 115 -16.55 6.94 17.99
C ALA A 115 -18.01 6.60 18.34
N VAL A 116 -18.62 5.72 17.56
CA VAL A 116 -20.01 5.28 17.75
C VAL A 116 -20.16 4.43 19.01
N ALA A 117 -19.32 3.41 19.18
CA ALA A 117 -19.41 2.46 20.29
C ALA A 117 -19.13 3.14 21.64
N LEU A 118 -18.10 3.98 21.71
CA LEU A 118 -17.70 4.64 22.95
C LEU A 118 -18.45 5.95 23.19
N ARG A 119 -19.20 6.45 22.18
CA ARG A 119 -19.92 7.73 22.20
C ARG A 119 -18.98 8.91 22.48
N THR A 120 -17.88 8.96 21.73
CA THR A 120 -16.83 9.98 21.82
C THR A 120 -16.68 10.71 20.48
N PRO A 121 -16.30 12.01 20.45
CA PRO A 121 -16.02 12.72 19.20
C PRO A 121 -14.95 12.02 18.36
N THR A 122 -15.06 12.08 17.03
CA THR A 122 -14.16 11.39 16.08
C THR A 122 -12.68 11.71 16.30
N GLN A 123 -12.35 12.96 16.65
CA GLN A 123 -10.98 13.34 16.96
C GLN A 123 -10.42 12.56 18.16
N HIS A 124 -11.21 12.40 19.22
CA HIS A 124 -10.79 11.63 20.40
C HIS A 124 -10.82 10.12 20.12
N ALA A 125 -11.73 9.64 19.28
CA ALA A 125 -11.71 8.25 18.82
C ALA A 125 -10.39 7.92 18.11
N GLU A 126 -9.88 8.81 17.26
CA GLU A 126 -8.58 8.62 16.59
C GLU A 126 -7.43 8.60 17.60
N GLU A 127 -7.42 9.52 18.56
CA GLU A 127 -6.41 9.56 19.62
C GLU A 127 -6.44 8.29 20.47
N ILE A 128 -7.64 7.79 20.80
CA ILE A 128 -7.83 6.53 21.54
C ILE A 128 -7.36 5.35 20.70
N LYS A 129 -7.69 5.30 19.41
CA LYS A 129 -7.25 4.27 18.47
C LYS A 129 -5.73 4.17 18.45
N ILE A 130 -5.03 5.29 18.25
CA ILE A 130 -3.57 5.31 18.15
C ILE A 130 -2.90 4.89 19.47
N LYS A 131 -3.47 5.27 20.62
CA LYS A 131 -2.83 5.09 21.93
C LYS A 131 -3.13 3.75 22.59
N TYR A 132 -4.33 3.22 22.41
CA TYR A 132 -4.85 2.15 23.28
C TYR A 132 -5.48 0.98 22.52
N ALA A 133 -5.79 1.12 21.24
CA ALA A 133 -6.45 0.04 20.50
C ALA A 133 -5.51 -1.15 20.27
N CYS A 134 -6.13 -2.32 20.16
CA CYS A 134 -5.48 -3.57 19.81
C CYS A 134 -6.46 -4.38 18.94
N ALA A 135 -5.94 -5.05 17.93
CA ALA A 135 -6.67 -5.94 17.04
C ALA A 135 -6.88 -7.35 17.63
N LEU A 136 -6.35 -7.63 18.82
CA LEU A 136 -6.59 -8.89 19.54
C LEU A 136 -7.02 -8.60 20.99
N THR A 137 -8.25 -8.93 21.32
CA THR A 137 -8.84 -8.82 22.66
C THR A 137 -8.01 -9.52 23.72
N GLN A 138 -7.37 -10.64 23.38
CA GLN A 138 -6.53 -11.43 24.29
C GLN A 138 -5.30 -10.66 24.79
N LEU A 139 -4.81 -9.65 24.06
CA LEU A 139 -3.69 -8.80 24.46
C LEU A 139 -4.13 -7.63 25.36
N ALA A 140 -5.43 -7.32 25.39
CA ALA A 140 -5.97 -6.21 26.18
C ALA A 140 -6.31 -6.67 27.61
N SER A 141 -5.53 -6.23 28.59
CA SER A 141 -5.80 -6.52 30.00
C SER A 141 -7.16 -5.93 30.44
N PRO A 142 -8.04 -6.71 31.08
CA PRO A 142 -9.29 -6.20 31.65
C PRO A 142 -9.09 -5.19 32.79
N GLU A 143 -7.92 -5.21 33.43
CA GLU A 143 -7.57 -4.29 34.53
C GLU A 143 -7.11 -2.93 34.02
N GLU A 144 -6.64 -2.87 32.77
CA GLU A 144 -6.22 -1.63 32.14
C GLU A 144 -7.46 -0.80 31.78
N THR A 145 -7.46 0.47 32.18
CA THR A 145 -8.58 1.37 31.95
C THR A 145 -8.13 2.60 31.19
N ILE A 146 -8.98 3.06 30.29
CA ILE A 146 -8.78 4.24 29.45
C ILE A 146 -9.80 5.31 29.82
N GLU A 147 -9.39 6.57 29.70
CA GLU A 147 -10.29 7.71 29.83
C GLU A 147 -10.83 8.10 28.45
N VAL A 148 -12.15 8.19 28.35
CA VAL A 148 -12.86 8.44 27.10
C VAL A 148 -13.68 9.72 27.24
N PRO A 149 -13.32 10.79 26.50
CA PRO A 149 -14.13 12.01 26.45
C PRO A 149 -15.55 11.72 25.95
N SER A 150 -16.56 12.28 26.60
CA SER A 150 -17.96 12.11 26.18
C SER A 150 -18.35 13.17 25.16
N VAL A 151 -19.37 12.88 24.33
CA VAL A 151 -19.97 13.90 23.45
C VAL A 151 -20.81 14.91 24.27
N GLY A 152 -20.63 16.20 24.00
CA GLY A 152 -21.31 17.32 24.67
C GLY A 152 -20.68 17.67 26.02
N ASP A 153 -21.42 18.35 26.89
CA ASP A 153 -20.94 18.79 28.22
C ASP A 153 -20.92 17.66 29.27
N ARG A 154 -20.86 16.40 28.84
CA ARG A 154 -20.83 15.24 29.74
C ARG A 154 -19.41 14.99 30.23
N PRO A 155 -19.21 14.58 31.49
CA PRO A 155 -17.89 14.26 31.99
C PRO A 155 -17.27 13.08 31.23
N PRO A 156 -15.93 12.99 31.17
CA PRO A 156 -15.23 11.81 30.65
C PRO A 156 -15.62 10.54 31.42
N ARG A 157 -15.56 9.42 30.72
CA ARG A 157 -15.87 8.09 31.25
C ARG A 157 -14.60 7.26 31.33
N ARG A 158 -14.48 6.42 32.36
CA ARG A 158 -13.43 5.37 32.40
C ARG A 158 -14.01 4.06 31.91
N LEU A 159 -13.35 3.44 30.94
CA LEU A 159 -13.73 2.15 30.35
C LEU A 159 -12.54 1.19 30.40
N ALA A 160 -12.80 -0.11 30.41
CA ALA A 160 -11.75 -1.10 30.27
C ALA A 160 -11.15 -1.02 28.85
N ARG A 161 -9.83 -1.19 28.71
CA ARG A 161 -9.17 -1.29 27.41
C ARG A 161 -9.71 -2.49 26.61
N HIS A 162 -10.08 -3.56 27.31
CA HIS A 162 -10.77 -4.71 26.72
C HIS A 162 -12.02 -4.31 25.93
N THR A 163 -12.84 -3.38 26.44
CA THR A 163 -14.04 -2.89 25.73
C THR A 163 -13.70 -2.16 24.43
N LEU A 164 -12.52 -1.54 24.35
CA LEU A 164 -12.04 -0.96 23.08
C LEU A 164 -11.63 -2.07 22.10
N ALA A 165 -10.94 -3.11 22.57
CA ALA A 165 -10.53 -4.23 21.73
C ALA A 165 -11.74 -4.99 21.14
N GLU A 166 -12.83 -5.16 21.92
CA GLU A 166 -14.09 -5.75 21.46
C GLU A 166 -14.73 -5.00 20.28
N VAL A 167 -14.38 -3.73 20.07
CA VAL A 167 -14.83 -2.92 18.93
C VAL A 167 -13.84 -3.00 17.76
N VAL A 168 -12.55 -3.09 18.06
CA VAL A 168 -11.47 -2.97 17.06
C VAL A 168 -11.20 -4.29 16.36
N GLU A 169 -11.13 -5.41 17.10
CA GLU A 169 -10.84 -6.74 16.55
C GLU A 169 -11.80 -7.13 15.41
N PRO A 170 -13.15 -7.05 15.56
CA PRO A 170 -14.06 -7.44 14.48
C PRO A 170 -13.89 -6.60 13.19
N ARG A 171 -13.49 -5.33 13.32
CA ARG A 171 -13.25 -4.47 12.15
C ARG A 171 -11.98 -4.89 11.40
N TYR A 172 -10.93 -5.27 12.12
CA TYR A 172 -9.71 -5.78 11.47
C TYR A 172 -9.91 -7.19 10.93
N GLU A 173 -10.68 -8.05 11.61
CA GLU A 173 -11.10 -9.36 11.08
C GLU A 173 -11.82 -9.22 9.73
N GLU A 174 -12.78 -8.30 9.64
CA GLU A 174 -13.49 -8.01 8.40
C GLU A 174 -12.52 -7.54 7.31
N LEU A 175 -11.62 -6.60 7.62
CA LEU A 175 -10.64 -6.10 6.65
C LEU A 175 -9.71 -7.21 6.14
N MET A 176 -9.16 -8.03 7.02
CA MET A 176 -8.30 -9.16 6.65
C MET A 176 -9.07 -10.19 5.82
N THR A 177 -10.32 -10.47 6.16
CA THR A 177 -11.21 -11.35 5.38
C THR A 177 -11.48 -10.80 3.98
N LEU A 178 -11.66 -9.49 3.82
CA LEU A 178 -11.83 -8.86 2.51
C LEU A 178 -10.55 -8.95 1.68
N ILE A 179 -9.38 -8.77 2.28
CA ILE A 179 -8.09 -8.96 1.62
C ILE A 179 -7.94 -10.41 1.16
N GLN A 180 -8.24 -11.39 2.02
CA GLN A 180 -8.17 -12.81 1.66
C GLN A 180 -9.11 -13.15 0.51
N THR A 181 -10.33 -12.60 0.56
CA THR A 181 -11.34 -12.75 -0.50
C THR A 181 -10.82 -12.20 -1.82
N GLU A 182 -10.11 -11.07 -1.81
CA GLU A 182 -9.50 -10.50 -3.02
C GLU A 182 -8.37 -11.37 -3.58
N LEU A 183 -7.50 -11.90 -2.72
CA LEU A 183 -6.42 -12.82 -3.12
C LEU A 183 -6.99 -14.11 -3.75
N ARG A 184 -8.05 -14.66 -3.15
CA ARG A 184 -8.80 -15.81 -3.70
C ARG A 184 -9.42 -15.50 -5.05
N ARG A 185 -10.17 -14.40 -5.13
CA ARG A 185 -10.88 -13.98 -6.34
C ARG A 185 -9.93 -13.75 -7.51
N SER A 186 -8.76 -13.19 -7.23
CA SER A 186 -7.73 -12.92 -8.24
C SER A 186 -6.92 -14.17 -8.63
N GLY A 187 -7.01 -15.26 -7.86
CA GLY A 187 -6.31 -16.52 -8.12
C GLY A 187 -4.85 -16.53 -7.68
N PHE A 188 -4.44 -15.60 -6.81
CA PHE A 188 -3.05 -15.46 -6.38
C PHE A 188 -2.79 -15.88 -4.92
N GLU A 189 -3.82 -16.28 -4.15
CA GLU A 189 -3.64 -16.75 -2.76
C GLU A 189 -2.58 -17.86 -2.65
N ASP A 190 -2.64 -18.87 -3.51
CA ASP A 190 -1.67 -19.99 -3.50
C ASP A 190 -0.29 -19.61 -4.07
N LEU A 191 -0.16 -18.42 -4.66
CA LEU A 191 1.06 -17.96 -5.33
C LEU A 191 1.91 -17.01 -4.47
N VAL A 192 1.46 -16.65 -3.27
CA VAL A 192 2.19 -15.76 -2.35
C VAL A 192 2.96 -16.55 -1.28
N ALA A 193 3.88 -17.40 -1.72
CA ALA A 193 4.62 -18.32 -0.86
C ALA A 193 5.51 -17.63 0.21
N ALA A 194 5.99 -16.40 -0.05
CA ALA A 194 6.71 -15.60 0.94
C ALA A 194 5.77 -14.91 1.95
N GLY A 195 4.45 -15.06 1.78
CA GLY A 195 3.43 -14.55 2.69
C GLY A 195 2.98 -13.12 2.36
N ILE A 196 2.60 -12.39 3.42
CA ILE A 196 1.98 -11.07 3.31
C ILE A 196 2.81 -10.03 4.07
N VAL A 197 3.01 -8.88 3.43
CA VAL A 197 3.70 -7.73 4.03
C VAL A 197 2.68 -6.62 4.24
N LEU A 198 2.37 -6.31 5.50
CA LEU A 198 1.48 -5.21 5.87
C LEU A 198 2.26 -3.90 5.99
N THR A 199 1.78 -2.79 5.43
CA THR A 199 2.39 -1.46 5.58
C THR A 199 1.32 -0.37 5.70
N GLY A 200 1.73 0.90 5.75
CA GLY A 200 0.80 2.01 5.95
C GLY A 200 0.54 2.33 7.42
N GLY A 201 -0.21 3.39 7.68
CA GLY A 201 -0.39 3.88 9.06
C GLY A 201 -1.21 2.97 9.96
N SER A 202 -2.24 2.34 9.39
CA SER A 202 -3.17 1.50 10.14
C SER A 202 -2.62 0.07 10.34
N SER A 203 -1.57 -0.33 9.62
CA SER A 203 -0.93 -1.64 9.87
C SER A 203 -0.16 -1.71 11.20
N LYS A 204 0.03 -0.58 11.87
CA LYS A 204 0.71 -0.48 13.17
C LYS A 204 -0.15 -0.92 14.36
N MET A 205 -1.39 -1.32 14.11
CA MET A 205 -2.30 -1.76 15.17
C MET A 205 -1.68 -2.94 15.93
N GLU A 206 -1.64 -2.85 17.26
CA GLU A 206 -1.12 -3.92 18.12
C GLU A 206 -1.93 -5.21 17.91
N GLY A 207 -1.27 -6.36 17.78
CA GLY A 207 -1.94 -7.65 17.54
C GLY A 207 -2.39 -7.89 16.10
N LEU A 208 -2.19 -6.96 15.18
CA LEU A 208 -2.67 -7.11 13.81
C LEU A 208 -1.90 -8.18 13.01
N VAL A 209 -0.60 -8.31 13.25
CA VAL A 209 0.21 -9.32 12.53
C VAL A 209 -0.28 -10.70 12.91
N GLU A 210 -0.46 -10.94 14.20
CA GLU A 210 -0.95 -12.21 14.76
C GLU A 210 -2.36 -12.53 14.26
N LEU A 211 -3.29 -11.55 14.31
CA LEU A 211 -4.63 -11.72 13.75
C LEU A 211 -4.60 -12.06 12.25
N ALA A 212 -3.74 -11.39 11.50
CA ALA A 212 -3.58 -11.64 10.08
C ALA A 212 -3.03 -13.04 9.81
N GLU A 213 -2.04 -13.52 10.57
CA GLU A 213 -1.53 -14.90 10.46
C GLU A 213 -2.62 -15.93 10.73
N GLU A 214 -3.49 -15.70 11.73
CA GLU A 214 -4.62 -16.57 12.04
C GLU A 214 -5.62 -16.65 10.88
N ILE A 215 -5.91 -15.52 10.22
CA ILE A 215 -6.89 -15.46 9.13
C ILE A 215 -6.32 -16.00 7.81
N PHE A 216 -5.10 -15.59 7.45
CA PHE A 216 -4.49 -15.95 6.18
C PHE A 216 -3.89 -17.35 6.17
N HIS A 217 -3.55 -17.90 7.34
CA HIS A 217 -2.81 -19.16 7.46
C HIS A 217 -1.46 -19.14 6.72
N MET A 218 -0.81 -17.98 6.69
CA MET A 218 0.47 -17.72 6.01
C MET A 218 1.32 -16.79 6.87
N PRO A 219 2.65 -16.76 6.69
CA PRO A 219 3.50 -15.79 7.37
C PRO A 219 3.08 -14.36 7.06
N VAL A 220 2.97 -13.53 8.09
CA VAL A 220 2.70 -12.09 7.94
C VAL A 220 3.78 -11.30 8.64
N ARG A 221 4.23 -10.20 8.02
CA ARG A 221 5.15 -9.28 8.68
C ARG A 221 4.79 -7.83 8.45
N LEU A 222 5.22 -6.98 9.37
CA LEU A 222 5.13 -5.53 9.23
C LEU A 222 6.27 -5.01 8.33
N GLY A 223 5.91 -4.42 7.20
CA GLY A 223 6.79 -3.75 6.25
C GLY A 223 7.13 -2.33 6.69
N THR A 224 8.40 -2.09 6.99
CA THR A 224 8.95 -0.75 7.21
C THR A 224 9.94 -0.39 6.09
N PRO A 225 10.11 0.90 5.76
CA PRO A 225 11.07 1.32 4.75
C PRO A 225 12.50 0.83 5.01
N GLN A 226 13.11 0.31 3.96
CA GLN A 226 14.47 -0.21 3.88
C GLN A 226 15.25 0.57 2.80
N TYR A 227 16.54 0.25 2.61
CA TYR A 227 17.39 0.80 1.53
C TYR A 227 17.70 2.29 1.61
N VAL A 228 17.48 2.91 2.76
CA VAL A 228 17.84 4.31 3.04
C VAL A 228 18.69 4.41 4.29
N SER A 229 19.72 5.27 4.26
CA SER A 229 20.61 5.55 5.38
C SER A 229 20.40 6.98 5.91
N GLY A 230 20.78 7.23 7.17
CA GLY A 230 20.59 8.54 7.83
C GLY A 230 19.61 8.47 8.99
N LEU A 231 18.52 9.26 8.95
CA LEU A 231 17.44 9.34 9.95
C LEU A 231 16.62 8.03 10.07
N SER A 232 17.29 6.88 10.21
CA SER A 232 16.70 5.54 10.18
C SER A 232 15.63 5.35 11.24
N ASP A 233 15.76 6.00 12.40
CA ASP A 233 14.79 5.87 13.49
C ASP A 233 13.45 6.55 13.15
N VAL A 234 13.49 7.61 12.35
CA VAL A 234 12.27 8.27 11.84
C VAL A 234 11.68 7.44 10.71
N VAL A 235 12.54 6.92 9.82
CA VAL A 235 12.12 6.29 8.58
C VAL A 235 11.66 4.83 8.76
N ARG A 236 12.06 4.15 9.84
CA ARG A 236 11.57 2.81 10.23
C ARG A 236 10.16 2.85 10.82
N ASN A 237 9.24 3.40 10.05
CA ASN A 237 7.84 3.49 10.38
C ASN A 237 7.02 3.23 9.10
N PRO A 238 6.07 2.28 9.10
CA PRO A 238 5.29 1.91 7.91
C PRO A 238 4.56 3.10 7.26
N ILE A 239 4.24 4.16 8.03
CA ILE A 239 3.64 5.41 7.54
C ILE A 239 4.47 6.06 6.41
N TYR A 240 5.78 5.82 6.38
CA TYR A 240 6.68 6.43 5.39
C TYR A 240 6.98 5.54 4.17
N ALA A 241 6.36 4.35 4.04
CA ALA A 241 6.57 3.41 2.95
C ALA A 241 6.45 4.06 1.57
N THR A 242 5.31 4.68 1.27
CA THR A 242 5.07 5.33 -0.01
C THR A 242 6.05 6.48 -0.26
N GLY A 243 6.25 7.34 0.75
CA GLY A 243 7.13 8.50 0.63
C GLY A 243 8.58 8.14 0.33
N VAL A 244 9.13 7.14 1.03
CA VAL A 244 10.47 6.61 0.77
C VAL A 244 10.52 5.92 -0.59
N GLY A 245 9.48 5.14 -0.91
CA GLY A 245 9.31 4.47 -2.19
C GLY A 245 9.38 5.41 -3.40
N LEU A 246 8.73 6.57 -3.29
CA LEU A 246 8.77 7.64 -4.32
C LEU A 246 10.20 8.16 -4.52
N LEU A 247 10.97 8.33 -3.44
CA LEU A 247 12.36 8.79 -3.53
C LEU A 247 13.26 7.74 -4.17
N LEU A 248 13.11 6.47 -3.79
CA LEU A 248 13.85 5.34 -4.38
C LEU A 248 13.57 5.22 -5.88
N PHE A 249 12.28 5.29 -6.27
CA PHE A 249 11.86 5.31 -7.67
C PHE A 249 12.47 6.49 -8.45
N GLY A 250 12.40 7.70 -7.87
CA GLY A 250 12.99 8.89 -8.48
C GLY A 250 14.49 8.76 -8.70
N ASN A 251 15.22 8.18 -7.75
CA ASN A 251 16.67 7.98 -7.84
C ASN A 251 17.06 6.97 -8.92
N GLN A 252 16.35 5.84 -9.01
CA GLN A 252 16.57 4.82 -10.05
C GLN A 252 16.32 5.40 -11.45
N ASN A 253 15.20 6.10 -11.63
CA ASN A 253 14.86 6.71 -12.93
C ASN A 253 15.77 7.86 -13.32
N ARG A 254 16.28 8.64 -12.36
CA ARG A 254 17.24 9.71 -12.64
C ARG A 254 18.53 9.14 -13.21
N SER A 255 18.98 8.00 -12.67
CA SER A 255 20.19 7.30 -13.12
C SER A 255 20.04 6.81 -14.56
N GLN A 256 18.85 6.32 -14.93
CA GLN A 256 18.52 5.97 -16.32
C GLN A 256 18.42 7.21 -17.24
N ARG A 257 17.82 8.32 -16.77
CA ARG A 257 17.71 9.57 -17.55
C ARG A 257 19.07 10.24 -17.82
N THR A 258 20.06 10.09 -16.95
CA THR A 258 21.42 10.62 -17.21
C THR A 258 22.16 9.94 -18.36
N LEU A 259 21.71 8.76 -18.80
CA LEU A 259 22.28 8.04 -19.95
C LEU A 259 21.66 8.48 -21.29
N ASP A 260 20.62 9.32 -21.27
CA ASP A 260 19.92 9.77 -22.48
C ASP A 260 19.80 11.33 -22.51
N PRO A 261 20.77 12.05 -23.11
CA PRO A 261 20.87 13.52 -23.02
C PRO A 261 19.72 14.29 -23.67
N ASN A 262 18.84 13.61 -24.43
CA ASN A 262 17.72 14.23 -25.13
C ASN A 262 16.42 14.29 -24.32
N PHE A 263 16.37 13.74 -23.10
CA PHE A 263 15.15 13.69 -22.28
C PHE A 263 14.92 14.93 -21.39
N GLY A 264 15.18 16.12 -21.93
CA GLY A 264 14.71 17.37 -21.34
C GLY A 264 13.25 17.63 -21.70
N ARG A 265 12.29 17.23 -20.84
CA ARG A 265 10.94 17.84 -20.63
C ARG A 265 10.05 16.95 -19.74
N GLY A 266 10.03 17.21 -18.43
CA GLY A 266 9.10 16.58 -17.48
C GLY A 266 7.61 16.79 -17.84
N PHE A 267 7.26 17.90 -18.51
CA PHE A 267 5.87 18.17 -18.91
C PHE A 267 5.45 17.50 -20.23
N ARG A 268 6.31 17.45 -21.26
CA ARG A 268 5.97 16.77 -22.52
C ARG A 268 5.87 15.26 -22.33
N GLY A 269 6.81 14.64 -21.59
CA GLY A 269 6.80 13.18 -21.44
C GLY A 269 5.54 12.62 -20.77
N VAL A 270 5.01 13.29 -19.74
CA VAL A 270 3.78 12.85 -19.06
C VAL A 270 2.54 13.23 -19.88
N TRP A 271 2.48 14.46 -20.42
CA TRP A 271 1.34 14.92 -21.21
C TRP A 271 1.22 14.22 -22.56
N ASP A 272 2.34 13.88 -23.21
CA ASP A 272 2.37 13.14 -24.47
C ASP A 272 2.01 11.66 -24.23
N ARG A 273 2.40 11.06 -23.09
CA ARG A 273 1.90 9.74 -22.64
C ARG A 273 0.39 9.75 -22.36
N MET A 274 -0.15 10.83 -21.80
CA MET A 274 -1.60 10.96 -21.57
C MET A 274 -2.38 11.29 -22.85
N LYS A 275 -1.79 12.04 -23.79
CA LYS A 275 -2.38 12.33 -25.11
C LYS A 275 -2.45 11.11 -26.00
N SER A 276 -1.43 10.24 -25.99
CA SER A 276 -1.47 9.00 -26.77
C SER A 276 -2.61 8.07 -26.33
N TRP A 277 -2.96 8.06 -25.05
CA TRP A 277 -4.16 7.38 -24.54
C TRP A 277 -5.47 7.97 -25.06
N PHE A 278 -5.52 9.28 -25.30
CA PHE A 278 -6.72 9.96 -25.80
C PHE A 278 -6.91 9.82 -27.32
N GLN A 279 -5.82 9.66 -28.08
CA GLN A 279 -5.87 9.51 -29.54
C GLN A 279 -6.14 8.08 -30.02
N GLY A 280 -6.24 7.10 -29.11
CA GLY A 280 -6.57 5.70 -29.42
C GLY A 280 -8.06 5.35 -29.40
N ASN A 281 -8.94 6.29 -29.06
CA ASN A 281 -10.39 6.10 -29.02
C ASN A 281 -11.12 7.32 -29.59
N PHE A 282 -11.01 7.54 -30.90
CA PHE A 282 -12.02 8.11 -31.80
C PHE A 282 -11.59 7.85 -33.25
#